data_AF-A0A926DHS6-F1
#
_entry.id   AF-A0A926DHS6-F1
#
_cell.length_a   1.000
_cell.length_b   1.000
_cell.length_c   1.000
_cell.angle_alpha   90.00
_cell.angle_beta   90.00
_cell.angle_gamma   90.00
#
_symmetry.space_group_name_H-M   'P 1'
#
loop_
_entity.id
_entity.type
_entity.pdbx_description
1 polymer ?
#
loop_
_entity_poly.entity_id
_entity_poly.type
_entity_poly.pdbx_seq_one_letter_code
_entity_poly.pdbx_strand_id
1 'polypeptide(L)'
;MHFGFSYVGFLFLLMLMAPNLIWSRNKPADYAAYAKRENKVLQWMERIGQISVTCLALLCSDLNIKEGGRFALLLFAFLLMVLYEIYWIRYFKSGKTMGDFYRSLWGIPVAGAVLPVAAFLLLALYGRSLPMLLAVTLLGIGHIGIHLQHRKEIRAAANAREMQRRDTDI
;
A
#
# COMPACT_ATOMS: atom_id res chain seq x y z
N MET A 1 -19.13 -16.06 5.92
CA MET A 1 -18.48 -15.92 4.61
C MET A 1 -19.40 -16.53 3.58
N HIS A 2 -20.09 -15.70 2.84
CA HIS A 2 -20.86 -16.10 1.67
C HIS A 2 -20.03 -15.84 0.41
N PHE A 3 -19.74 -16.91 -0.32
CA PHE A 3 -19.09 -16.82 -1.61
C PHE A 3 -20.05 -16.20 -2.62
N GLY A 4 -19.64 -15.09 -3.23
CA GLY A 4 -20.44 -14.34 -4.19
C GLY A 4 -19.70 -13.07 -4.61
N PHE A 5 -20.17 -12.43 -5.67
CA PHE A 5 -19.48 -11.25 -6.20
C PHE A 5 -19.63 -10.04 -5.28
N SER A 6 -18.51 -9.39 -4.99
CA SER A 6 -18.44 -8.16 -4.21
C SER A 6 -18.13 -6.96 -5.09
N TYR A 7 -19.14 -6.11 -5.31
CA TYR A 7 -18.97 -4.89 -6.10
C TYR A 7 -18.17 -3.84 -5.31
N VAL A 8 -18.30 -3.81 -3.99
CA VAL A 8 -17.50 -2.92 -3.12
C VAL A 8 -16.03 -3.31 -3.17
N GLY A 9 -15.72 -4.61 -3.04
CA GLY A 9 -14.36 -5.10 -3.13
C GLY A 9 -13.75 -4.90 -4.50
N PHE A 10 -14.53 -5.08 -5.57
CA PHE A 10 -14.13 -4.73 -6.93
C PHE A 10 -13.79 -3.24 -7.08
N LEU A 11 -14.63 -2.34 -6.54
CA LEU A 11 -14.39 -0.90 -6.56
C LEU A 11 -13.10 -0.53 -5.81
N PHE A 12 -12.86 -1.11 -4.63
CA PHE A 12 -11.62 -0.90 -3.88
C PHE A 12 -10.38 -1.36 -4.66
N LEU A 13 -10.48 -2.50 -5.35
CA LEU A 13 -9.40 -2.98 -6.22
C LEU A 13 -9.16 -2.04 -7.40
N LEU A 14 -10.19 -1.46 -8.00
CA LEU A 14 -10.03 -0.47 -9.06
C LEU A 14 -9.32 0.79 -8.56
N MET A 15 -9.76 1.35 -7.42
CA MET A 15 -9.12 2.51 -6.79
C MET A 15 -7.66 2.22 -6.42
N LEU A 16 -7.35 0.98 -6.03
CA LEU A 16 -5.98 0.54 -5.75
C LEU A 16 -5.14 0.38 -7.04
N MET A 17 -5.68 -0.29 -8.05
CA MET A 17 -4.93 -0.66 -9.26
C MET A 17 -4.72 0.51 -10.21
N ALA A 18 -5.68 1.43 -10.33
CA ALA A 18 -5.59 2.56 -11.27
C ALA A 18 -4.32 3.39 -11.09
N PRO A 19 -4.02 3.95 -9.89
CA PRO A 19 -2.80 4.73 -9.72
C PRO A 19 -1.53 3.88 -9.77
N ASN A 20 -1.56 2.65 -9.25
CA ASN A 20 -0.45 1.71 -9.33
C ASN A 20 -0.08 1.36 -10.78
N LEU A 21 -1.07 1.25 -11.68
CA LEU A 21 -0.85 0.98 -13.10
C LEU A 21 -0.20 2.18 -13.80
N ILE A 22 -0.68 3.40 -13.51
CA ILE A 22 -0.09 4.64 -14.03
C ILE A 22 1.36 4.76 -13.56
N TRP A 23 1.63 4.44 -12.31
CA TRP A 23 2.99 4.44 -11.76
C TRP A 23 3.90 3.39 -12.40
N SER A 24 3.40 2.18 -12.64
CA SER A 24 4.18 1.11 -13.27
C SER A 24 4.69 1.49 -14.67
N ARG A 25 3.97 2.36 -15.38
CA ARG A 25 4.38 2.90 -16.68
C ARG A 25 5.39 4.04 -16.59
N ASN A 26 5.55 4.66 -15.42
CA ASN A 26 6.35 5.87 -15.23
C ASN A 26 7.34 5.73 -14.06
N LYS A 27 7.95 4.53 -13.93
CA LYS A 27 8.85 4.20 -12.83
C LYS A 27 10.10 5.08 -12.87
N PRO A 28 10.56 5.63 -11.73
CA PRO A 28 11.82 6.37 -11.66
C PRO A 28 13.00 5.45 -11.97
N ALA A 29 13.99 5.96 -12.72
CA ALA A 29 15.12 5.20 -13.27
C ALA A 29 15.95 4.44 -12.20
N ASP A 30 16.03 4.97 -10.97
CA ASP A 30 16.79 4.36 -9.88
C ASP A 30 16.06 3.21 -9.14
N TYR A 31 14.79 2.91 -9.47
CA TYR A 31 14.00 1.87 -8.79
C TYR A 31 14.60 0.47 -8.91
N ALA A 32 15.24 0.16 -10.05
CA ALA A 32 15.80 -1.15 -10.33
C ALA A 32 17.00 -1.51 -9.41
N ALA A 33 17.72 -0.51 -8.89
CA ALA A 33 18.85 -0.72 -8.00
C ALA A 33 18.40 -1.13 -6.57
N TYR A 34 17.29 -0.55 -6.09
CA TYR A 34 16.72 -0.86 -4.78
C TYR A 34 15.92 -2.17 -4.77
N ALA A 35 15.25 -2.50 -5.88
CA ALA A 35 14.49 -3.75 -6.01
C ALA A 35 15.36 -5.02 -5.94
N LYS A 36 16.66 -4.93 -6.29
CA LYS A 36 17.60 -6.07 -6.25
C LYS A 36 18.02 -6.51 -4.84
N ARG A 37 17.84 -5.67 -3.82
CA ARG A 37 18.23 -5.97 -2.42
C ARG A 37 17.05 -6.40 -1.52
N GLU A 38 15.88 -6.62 -2.11
CA GLU A 38 14.69 -6.98 -1.36
C GLU A 38 14.79 -8.40 -0.76
N ASN A 39 14.29 -8.55 0.47
CA ASN A 39 14.20 -9.84 1.12
C ASN A 39 13.15 -10.71 0.43
N LYS A 40 13.60 -11.80 -0.21
CA LYS A 40 12.74 -12.72 -0.97
C LYS A 40 11.56 -13.25 -0.16
N VAL A 41 11.74 -13.50 1.15
CA VAL A 41 10.67 -14.01 2.02
C VAL A 41 9.53 -13.00 2.13
N LEU A 42 9.84 -11.72 2.33
CA LEU A 42 8.84 -10.66 2.41
C LEU A 42 8.13 -10.46 1.04
N GLN A 43 8.86 -10.56 -0.07
CA GLN A 43 8.25 -10.50 -1.41
C GLN A 43 7.24 -11.63 -1.64
N TRP A 44 7.55 -12.84 -1.18
CA TRP A 44 6.62 -13.96 -1.25
C TRP A 44 5.38 -13.70 -0.38
N MET A 45 5.56 -13.19 0.85
CA MET A 45 4.43 -12.82 1.71
C MET A 45 3.54 -11.74 1.08
N GLU A 46 4.14 -10.72 0.47
CA GLU A 46 3.42 -9.67 -0.26
C GLU A 46 2.63 -10.26 -1.42
N ARG A 47 3.26 -11.08 -2.29
CA ARG A 47 2.59 -11.68 -3.45
C ARG A 47 1.45 -12.60 -3.07
N ILE A 48 1.66 -13.46 -2.07
CA ILE A 48 0.62 -14.36 -1.55
C ILE A 48 -0.51 -13.54 -0.94
N GLY A 49 -0.17 -12.51 -0.16
CA GLY A 49 -1.14 -11.58 0.42
C GLY A 49 -1.94 -10.85 -0.65
N GLN A 50 -1.29 -10.36 -1.70
CA GLN A 50 -1.92 -9.59 -2.77
C GLN A 50 -2.89 -10.44 -3.59
N ILE A 51 -2.48 -11.66 -3.96
CA ILE A 51 -3.35 -12.62 -4.65
C ILE A 51 -4.54 -12.97 -3.74
N SER A 52 -4.29 -13.28 -2.47
CA SER A 52 -5.34 -13.65 -1.52
C SER A 52 -6.33 -12.52 -1.29
N VAL A 53 -5.86 -11.29 -1.05
CA VAL A 53 -6.72 -10.10 -0.88
C VAL A 53 -7.52 -9.81 -2.14
N THR A 54 -6.93 -9.95 -3.33
CA THR A 54 -7.64 -9.72 -4.60
C THR A 54 -8.75 -10.75 -4.80
N CYS A 55 -8.44 -12.04 -4.62
CA CYS A 55 -9.42 -13.11 -4.73
C CYS A 55 -10.55 -12.96 -3.70
N LEU A 56 -10.21 -12.71 -2.44
CA LEU A 56 -11.19 -12.58 -1.36
C LEU A 56 -12.01 -11.29 -1.48
N ALA A 57 -11.43 -10.19 -1.95
CA ALA A 57 -12.15 -8.95 -2.20
C ALA A 57 -13.25 -9.14 -3.25
N LEU A 58 -13.04 -9.99 -4.27
CA LEU A 58 -14.03 -10.28 -5.31
C LEU A 58 -15.03 -11.35 -4.92
N LEU A 59 -14.59 -12.40 -4.25
CA LEU A 59 -15.39 -13.59 -3.95
C LEU A 59 -16.19 -13.49 -2.65
N CYS A 60 -15.99 -12.45 -1.84
CA CYS A 60 -16.66 -12.30 -0.56
C CYS A 60 -17.82 -11.29 -0.64
N SER A 61 -19.01 -11.77 -0.99
CA SER A 61 -20.24 -10.95 -1.08
C SER A 61 -20.63 -10.27 0.24
N ASP A 62 -20.10 -10.75 1.37
CA ASP A 62 -20.31 -10.14 2.69
C ASP A 62 -19.77 -8.71 2.81
N LEU A 63 -18.89 -8.31 1.88
CA LEU A 63 -18.31 -6.96 1.79
C LEU A 63 -19.25 -5.95 1.10
N ASN A 64 -20.34 -6.41 0.49
CA ASN A 64 -21.32 -5.54 -0.15
C ASN A 64 -22.03 -4.66 0.87
N ILE A 65 -22.62 -3.56 0.39
CA ILE A 65 -23.34 -2.60 1.25
C ILE A 65 -24.51 -3.32 1.92
N LYS A 66 -24.41 -3.41 3.24
CA LYS A 66 -25.46 -3.84 4.17
C LYS A 66 -25.83 -2.62 5.01
N GLU A 67 -27.12 -2.29 5.02
CA GLU A 67 -27.66 -1.24 5.88
C GLU A 67 -27.58 -1.69 7.35
N GLY A 68 -27.06 -0.82 8.22
CA GLY A 68 -26.94 -1.08 9.65
C GLY A 68 -25.76 -0.35 10.32
N GLY A 69 -25.58 -0.60 11.62
CA GLY A 69 -24.63 0.13 12.48
C GLY A 69 -23.15 0.02 12.11
N ARG A 70 -22.77 -0.82 11.13
CA ARG A 70 -21.38 -0.95 10.64
C ARG A 70 -21.10 -0.13 9.39
N PHE A 71 -22.11 0.55 8.83
CA PHE A 71 -21.94 1.41 7.66
C PHE A 71 -20.87 2.49 7.87
N ALA A 72 -20.71 2.99 9.11
CA ALA A 72 -19.64 3.92 9.46
C ALA A 72 -18.22 3.36 9.19
N LEU A 73 -17.99 2.06 9.40
CA LEU A 73 -16.70 1.41 9.08
C LEU A 73 -16.43 1.42 7.58
N LEU A 74 -17.47 1.19 6.77
CA LEU A 74 -17.36 1.23 5.32
C LEU A 74 -17.06 2.66 4.84
N LEU A 75 -17.75 3.67 5.38
CA LEU A 75 -17.46 5.08 5.09
C LEU A 75 -16.02 5.45 5.44
N PHE A 76 -15.53 5.00 6.59
CA PHE A 76 -14.16 5.25 7.01
C PHE A 76 -13.14 4.53 6.10
N ALA A 77 -13.44 3.31 5.66
CA ALA A 77 -12.62 2.60 4.68
C ALA A 77 -12.54 3.34 3.33
N PHE A 78 -13.67 3.88 2.86
CA PHE A 78 -13.71 4.72 1.66
C PHE A 78 -12.90 6.01 1.83
N LEU A 79 -13.01 6.67 2.99
CA LEU A 79 -12.22 7.86 3.29
C LEU A 79 -10.71 7.59 3.18
N LEU A 80 -10.23 6.44 3.65
CA LEU A 80 -8.83 6.04 3.50
C LEU A 80 -8.44 5.82 2.03
N MET A 81 -9.31 5.23 1.21
CA MET A 81 -9.06 5.07 -0.22
C MET A 81 -9.02 6.42 -0.95
N VAL A 82 -9.87 7.37 -0.58
CA VAL A 82 -9.82 8.74 -1.12
C VAL A 82 -8.52 9.44 -0.73
N LEU A 83 -8.09 9.32 0.52
CA LEU A 83 -6.79 9.86 0.97
C LEU A 83 -5.62 9.24 0.20
N TYR A 84 -5.71 7.95 -0.12
CA TYR A 84 -4.74 7.26 -0.96
C TYR A 84 -4.70 7.82 -2.39
N GLU A 85 -5.86 8.10 -3.00
CA GLU A 85 -5.90 8.75 -4.32
C GLU A 85 -5.34 10.18 -4.28
N ILE A 86 -5.64 10.96 -3.24
CA ILE A 86 -5.08 12.30 -3.05
C ILE A 86 -3.54 12.22 -2.92
N TYR A 87 -3.03 11.22 -2.19
CA TYR A 87 -1.59 10.96 -2.12
C TYR A 87 -1.00 10.71 -3.52
N TRP A 88 -1.66 9.93 -4.35
CA TRP A 88 -1.22 9.67 -5.73
C TRP A 88 -1.27 10.89 -6.62
N ILE A 89 -2.33 11.69 -6.57
CA ILE A 89 -2.44 12.94 -7.33
C ILE A 89 -1.29 13.87 -6.97
N ARG A 90 -1.00 14.01 -5.66
CA ARG A 90 0.13 14.78 -5.17
C ARG A 90 1.47 14.24 -5.69
N TYR A 91 1.66 12.93 -5.68
CA TYR A 91 2.86 12.28 -6.20
C TYR A 91 3.04 12.53 -7.71
N PHE A 92 1.99 12.32 -8.51
CA PHE A 92 2.06 12.51 -9.96
C PHE A 92 2.27 13.97 -10.38
N LYS A 93 1.81 14.92 -9.56
CA LYS A 93 2.03 16.35 -9.73
C LYS A 93 3.43 16.80 -9.28
N SER A 94 4.13 15.99 -8.47
CA SER A 94 5.52 16.27 -8.06
C SER A 94 6.52 15.91 -9.15
N GLY A 95 7.81 16.18 -8.91
CA GLY A 95 8.92 15.84 -9.81
C GLY A 95 9.16 14.33 -10.03
N LYS A 96 8.28 13.45 -9.52
CA LYS A 96 8.34 11.99 -9.64
C LYS A 96 9.67 11.38 -9.15
N THR A 97 10.31 12.04 -8.18
CA THR A 97 11.57 11.57 -7.59
C THR A 97 11.31 10.48 -6.54
N MET A 98 12.32 9.64 -6.26
CA MET A 98 12.26 8.65 -5.17
C MET A 98 12.02 9.30 -3.79
N GLY A 99 12.57 10.50 -3.58
CA GLY A 99 12.34 11.26 -2.34
C GLY A 99 10.88 11.66 -2.14
N ASP A 100 10.17 11.98 -3.23
CA ASP A 100 8.74 12.29 -3.18
C ASP A 100 7.87 11.04 -2.97
N PHE A 101 8.31 9.88 -3.45
CA PHE A 101 7.61 8.61 -3.26
C PHE A 101 7.67 8.10 -1.81
N TYR A 102 8.75 8.41 -1.09
CA TYR A 102 8.90 8.02 0.32
C TYR A 102 8.64 9.17 1.31
N ARG A 103 8.23 10.34 0.81
CA ARG A 103 7.91 11.48 1.66
C ARG A 103 6.69 11.14 2.53
N SER A 104 6.82 11.32 3.84
CA SER A 104 5.73 11.08 4.77
C SER A 104 4.55 12.02 4.45
N LEU A 105 3.38 11.44 4.21
CA LEU A 105 2.13 12.20 4.18
C LEU A 105 1.65 12.31 5.63
N TRP A 106 1.65 13.52 6.19
CA TRP A 106 1.13 13.80 7.54
C TRP A 106 1.72 12.89 8.64
N GLY A 107 3.03 12.61 8.58
CA GLY A 107 3.72 11.81 9.60
C GLY A 107 3.59 10.29 9.43
N ILE A 108 2.75 9.79 8.50
CA ILE A 108 2.66 8.35 8.20
C ILE A 108 3.85 7.97 7.29
N PRO A 109 4.77 7.11 7.75
CA PRO A 109 5.83 6.60 6.88
C PRO A 109 5.20 5.69 5.82
N VAL A 110 5.55 5.90 4.54
CA VAL A 110 5.06 5.09 3.41
C VAL A 110 3.52 5.10 3.30
N ALA A 111 2.93 6.29 3.24
CA ALA A 111 1.48 6.46 3.18
C ALA A 111 0.82 5.68 2.03
N GLY A 112 1.49 5.53 0.88
CA GLY A 112 1.00 4.73 -0.24
C GLY A 112 0.84 3.24 0.06
N ALA A 113 1.60 2.68 1.00
CA ALA A 113 1.51 1.27 1.40
C ALA A 113 0.53 1.06 2.57
N VAL A 114 0.54 1.98 3.53
CA VAL A 114 -0.23 1.87 4.77
C VAL A 114 -1.71 2.13 4.56
N LEU A 115 -2.06 3.14 3.74
CA LEU A 115 -3.47 3.54 3.52
C LEU A 115 -4.31 2.41 2.89
N PRO A 116 -3.86 1.72 1.82
CA PRO A 116 -4.59 0.57 1.27
C PRO A 116 -4.76 -0.56 2.27
N VAL A 117 -3.69 -0.92 2.99
CA VAL A 117 -3.74 -2.03 3.97
C VAL A 117 -4.76 -1.71 5.06
N ALA A 118 -4.77 -0.47 5.57
CA ALA A 118 -5.76 -0.04 6.56
C ALA A 118 -7.19 -0.03 5.99
N ALA A 119 -7.38 0.41 4.75
CA ALA A 119 -8.68 0.41 4.09
C ALA A 119 -9.23 -1.01 3.91
N PHE A 120 -8.42 -1.95 3.44
CA PHE A 120 -8.80 -3.36 3.31
C PHE A 120 -8.99 -4.06 4.66
N LEU A 121 -8.27 -3.63 5.71
CA LEU A 121 -8.47 -4.14 7.08
C LEU A 121 -9.85 -3.74 7.61
N LEU A 122 -10.23 -2.47 7.46
CA LEU A 122 -11.56 -1.98 7.82
C LEU A 122 -12.65 -2.67 7.00
N LEU A 123 -12.40 -2.91 5.71
CA LEU A 123 -13.32 -3.64 4.84
C LEU A 123 -13.50 -5.10 5.31
N ALA A 124 -12.43 -5.76 5.76
CA ALA A 124 -12.49 -7.10 6.34
C ALA A 124 -13.31 -7.14 7.65
N LEU A 125 -13.15 -6.13 8.52
CA LEU A 125 -13.93 -5.97 9.75
C LEU A 125 -15.41 -5.70 9.45
N TYR A 126 -15.69 -4.87 8.45
CA TYR A 126 -17.04 -4.58 7.97
C TYR A 126 -17.75 -5.86 7.50
N GLY A 127 -17.09 -6.63 6.61
CA GLY A 127 -17.62 -7.89 6.08
C GLY A 127 -17.55 -9.09 7.05
N ARG A 128 -17.03 -8.90 8.27
CA ARG A 128 -16.77 -9.97 9.28
C ARG A 128 -16.06 -11.18 8.66
N SER A 129 -15.07 -10.89 7.82
CA SER A 129 -14.45 -11.85 6.95
C SER A 129 -13.09 -12.25 7.52
N LEU A 130 -13.05 -13.34 8.29
CA LEU A 130 -11.82 -13.79 8.96
C LEU A 130 -10.70 -14.13 7.95
N PRO A 131 -10.95 -14.83 6.83
CA PRO A 131 -9.92 -15.03 5.81
C PRO A 131 -9.42 -13.73 5.16
N MET A 132 -10.30 -12.73 4.94
CA MET A 132 -9.87 -11.43 4.42
C MET A 132 -8.97 -10.72 5.42
N LEU A 133 -9.30 -10.78 6.72
CA LEU A 133 -8.48 -10.21 7.78
C LEU A 133 -7.08 -10.83 7.78
N LEU A 134 -6.98 -12.17 7.72
CA LEU A 134 -5.71 -12.87 7.65
C LEU A 134 -4.91 -12.48 6.39
N ALA A 135 -5.56 -12.46 5.21
CA ALA A 135 -4.91 -12.07 3.96
C ALA A 135 -4.37 -10.64 4.00
N VAL A 136 -5.12 -9.69 4.55
CA VAL A 136 -4.69 -8.29 4.70
C VAL A 136 -3.55 -8.16 5.71
N THR A 137 -3.57 -8.90 6.82
CA THR A 137 -2.44 -8.88 7.76
C THR A 137 -1.16 -9.45 7.13
N LEU A 138 -1.26 -10.53 6.35
CA LEU A 138 -0.14 -11.10 5.62
C LEU A 138 0.42 -10.11 4.58
N LEU A 139 -0.46 -9.49 3.80
CA LEU A 139 -0.10 -8.43 2.86
C LEU A 139 0.54 -7.24 3.57
N GLY A 140 -0.02 -6.80 4.70
CA GLY A 140 0.50 -5.70 5.49
C GLY A 140 1.91 -5.95 6.00
N ILE A 141 2.19 -7.14 6.54
CA ILE A 141 3.53 -7.50 7.01
C ILE A 141 4.54 -7.52 5.86
N GLY A 142 4.18 -8.12 4.72
CA GLY A 142 5.05 -8.16 3.54
C GLY A 142 5.29 -6.76 2.95
N HIS A 143 4.22 -6.10 2.54
CA HIS A 143 4.25 -4.83 1.80
C HIS A 143 4.85 -3.69 2.64
N ILE A 144 4.37 -3.48 3.87
CA ILE A 144 4.89 -2.41 4.74
C ILE A 144 6.34 -2.73 5.16
N GLY A 145 6.66 -4.00 5.40
CA GLY A 145 8.02 -4.44 5.73
C GLY A 145 9.04 -4.09 4.66
N ILE A 146 8.73 -4.38 3.39
CA ILE A 146 9.60 -4.07 2.24
C ILE A 146 9.80 -2.56 2.12
N HIS A 147 8.71 -1.80 2.14
CA HIS A 147 8.79 -0.35 1.99
C HIS A 147 9.54 0.34 3.14
N LEU A 148 9.44 -0.17 4.37
CA LEU A 148 10.23 0.32 5.50
C LEU A 148 11.72 -0.03 5.35
N GLN A 149 12.04 -1.20 4.80
CA GLN A 149 13.43 -1.58 4.51
C GLN A 149 14.05 -0.62 3.49
N HIS A 150 13.38 -0.34 2.37
CA HIS A 150 13.86 0.63 1.38
C HIS A 150 14.05 2.02 1.98
N ARG A 151 13.12 2.48 2.82
CA ARG A 151 13.25 3.79 3.48
C ARG A 151 14.50 3.86 4.36
N LYS A 152 14.83 2.77 5.08
CA LYS A 152 16.05 2.69 5.90
C LYS A 152 17.31 2.71 5.02
N GLU A 153 17.32 1.96 3.93
CA GLU A 153 18.44 1.91 2.99
C GLU A 153 18.70 3.27 2.31
N ILE A 154 17.65 3.96 1.87
CA ILE A 154 17.75 5.31 1.29
C ILE A 154 18.31 6.31 2.31
N ARG A 155 17.83 6.26 3.56
CA ARG A 155 18.31 7.15 4.63
C ARG A 155 19.76 6.86 5.02
N ALA A 156 20.14 5.59 5.09
CA ALA A 156 21.52 5.19 5.36
C ALA A 156 22.48 5.64 4.24
N ALA A 157 22.07 5.47 2.97
CA ALA A 157 22.86 5.91 1.83
C ALA A 157 23.00 7.45 1.76
N ALA A 158 21.95 8.20 2.11
CA ALA A 158 22.01 9.65 2.20
C ALA A 158 22.99 10.12 3.30
N ASN A 159 22.89 9.55 4.50
CA ASN A 159 23.80 9.87 5.61
C ASN A 159 25.27 9.54 5.28
N ALA A 160 25.54 8.42 4.61
CA ALA A 160 26.90 8.04 4.21
C ALA A 160 27.49 9.02 3.19
N ARG A 161 26.68 9.52 2.24
CA ARG A 161 27.10 10.55 1.27
C ARG A 161 27.38 11.90 1.93
N GLU A 162 26.62 12.26 2.96
CA GLU A 162 26.87 13.49 3.75
C GLU A 162 28.16 13.40 4.58
N MET A 163 28.43 12.25 5.21
CA MET A 163 29.71 12.00 5.90
C MET A 163 30.89 12.09 4.95
N GLN A 164 30.79 11.45 3.79
CA GLN A 164 31.88 11.43 2.81
C GLN A 164 32.16 12.81 2.20
N ARG A 165 31.14 13.67 2.03
CA ARG A 165 31.34 15.09 1.67
C ARG A 165 32.03 15.88 2.78
N ARG A 166 31.63 15.70 4.04
CA ARG A 166 32.29 16.37 5.17
C ARG A 166 33.76 16.02 5.30
N ASP A 167 34.14 14.78 4.97
CA ASP A 167 35.53 14.33 5.04
C ASP A 167 36.39 14.76 3.83
N THR A 168 35.77 15.22 2.73
CA THR A 168 36.51 15.72 1.54
C THR A 168 36.68 17.24 1.52
N ASP A 169 35.96 17.96 2.38
CA ASP A 169 36.04 19.42 2.53
C ASP A 169 36.99 19.85 3.68
N ILE A 170 37.78 18.92 4.24
CA ILE A 170 38.85 19.14 5.24
C ILE A 170 40.19 18.79 4.60
#